data_AF-A0A0C3Q6C3-F1
#
_entry.id   AF-A0A0C3Q6C3-F1
#
_cell.length_a   1.000
_cell.length_b   1.000
_cell.length_c   1.000
_cell.angle_alpha   90.00
_cell.angle_beta   90.00
_cell.angle_gamma   90.00
#
_symmetry.space_group_name_H-M   'P 1'
#
loop_
_entity.id
_entity.type
_entity.pdbx_description
1 polymer ?
#
loop_
_entity_poly.entity_id
_entity_poly.type
_entity_poly.pdbx_seq_one_letter_code
_entity_poly.pdbx_strand_id
1 'polypeptide(L)'
;MHYWVWLFAGSADTITAMQNHIYSTAGRGPHIGGISGYDQKLHIVNNYYDTIGGHAIDSDTSSHILAEGNYFKSVTTPDTGNTNGQEYFVQTVPDAAACTSYLGRVCEWNRLESSGAVSARLDSGALTSLAQTVVKNLKPMGVADVPAYVLANAGVGKVN
;
A
#
# COMPACT_ATOMS: atom_id res chain seq x y z
N MET A 1 12.89 4.31 16.37
CA MET A 1 12.11 4.09 15.13
C MET A 1 11.98 5.41 14.38
N HIS A 2 12.16 5.40 13.05
CA HIS A 2 12.09 6.62 12.22
C HIS A 2 10.65 6.95 11.81
N TYR A 3 10.20 8.20 11.96
CA TYR A 3 8.81 8.58 11.68
C TYR A 3 8.58 9.16 10.29
N TRP A 4 9.61 9.75 9.66
CA TRP A 4 9.44 10.53 8.42
C TRP A 4 9.86 9.72 7.19
N VAL A 5 9.21 8.59 6.93
CA VAL A 5 9.63 7.65 5.86
C VAL A 5 9.34 8.22 4.47
N TRP A 6 8.07 8.36 4.11
CA TRP A 6 7.60 8.88 2.82
C TRP A 6 6.46 9.87 3.02
N LEU A 7 6.65 11.08 2.48
CA LEU A 7 5.61 12.11 2.39
C LEU A 7 5.35 12.40 0.92
N PHE A 8 4.24 11.89 0.40
CA PHE A 8 3.81 12.10 -0.98
C PHE A 8 2.76 13.21 -1.01
N ALA A 9 3.19 14.42 -1.37
CA ALA A 9 2.38 15.63 -1.34
C ALA A 9 2.51 16.44 -2.64
N GLY A 10 2.79 15.77 -3.76
CA GLY A 10 2.79 16.42 -5.08
C GLY A 10 1.38 16.84 -5.51
N SER A 11 1.28 17.57 -6.61
CA SER A 11 -0.02 18.06 -7.08
C SER A 11 -0.79 17.05 -7.94
N ALA A 12 -0.10 16.19 -8.68
CA ALA A 12 -0.70 15.31 -9.68
C ALA A 12 0.17 14.05 -9.95
N ASP A 13 0.66 13.40 -8.89
CA ASP A 13 1.63 12.32 -9.00
C ASP A 13 0.94 10.97 -9.19
N THR A 14 1.59 10.10 -9.95
CA THR A 14 1.30 8.66 -9.97
C THR A 14 2.55 7.93 -9.53
N ILE A 15 2.43 7.17 -8.45
CA ILE A 15 3.54 6.52 -7.76
C ILE A 15 3.23 5.03 -7.63
N THR A 16 4.24 4.19 -7.89
CA THR A 16 4.23 2.77 -7.52
C THR A 16 5.28 2.55 -6.44
N ALA A 17 4.85 2.18 -5.25
CA ALA A 17 5.72 1.72 -4.17
C ALA A 17 5.68 0.19 -4.16
N MET A 18 6.76 -0.45 -4.63
CA MET A 18 6.79 -1.89 -4.85
C MET A 18 8.04 -2.55 -4.27
N GLN A 19 7.87 -3.70 -3.61
CA GLN A 19 8.96 -4.58 -3.14
C GLN A 19 9.98 -3.91 -2.20
N ASN A 20 9.54 -2.93 -1.42
CA ASN A 20 10.38 -2.25 -0.43
C ASN A 20 10.36 -2.99 0.92
N HIS A 21 11.45 -2.85 1.68
CA HIS A 21 11.50 -3.23 3.09
C HIS A 21 11.35 -1.98 3.95
N ILE A 22 10.19 -1.80 4.58
CA ILE A 22 9.92 -0.71 5.51
C ILE A 22 10.15 -1.24 6.92
N TYR A 23 11.31 -0.93 7.48
CA TYR A 23 11.79 -1.56 8.72
C TYR A 23 12.06 -0.56 9.85
N SER A 24 11.62 -0.89 11.07
CA SER A 24 11.92 -0.13 12.28
C SER A 24 11.48 1.34 12.22
N THR A 25 10.25 1.58 11.75
CA THR A 25 9.65 2.91 11.56
C THR A 25 8.53 3.17 12.57
N ALA A 26 8.02 4.40 12.60
CA ALA A 26 6.98 4.84 13.53
C ALA A 26 5.81 5.58 12.86
N GLY A 27 5.92 5.92 11.58
CA GLY A 27 4.92 6.74 10.90
C GLY A 27 5.23 6.89 9.42
N ARG A 28 4.24 7.45 8.71
CA ARG A 28 4.35 7.94 7.32
C ARG A 28 5.06 6.97 6.38
N GLY A 29 4.67 5.71 6.40
CA GLY A 29 5.19 4.68 5.50
C GLY A 29 4.12 4.14 4.55
N PRO A 30 3.37 4.98 3.79
CA PRO A 30 3.55 6.42 3.56
C PRO A 30 2.51 7.32 4.23
N HIS A 31 2.75 8.64 4.27
CA HIS A 31 1.67 9.64 4.25
C HIS A 31 1.44 10.13 2.82
N ILE A 32 0.19 10.25 2.40
CA ILE A 32 -0.19 10.60 1.02
C ILE A 32 -1.36 11.59 0.98
N GLY A 33 -1.20 12.66 0.19
CA GLY A 33 -2.21 13.71 0.04
C GLY A 33 -2.07 14.82 1.09
N GLY A 34 -3.21 15.35 1.54
CA GLY A 34 -3.29 16.40 2.57
C GLY A 34 -3.44 17.83 2.05
N ILE A 35 -3.49 18.02 0.73
CA ILE A 35 -3.71 19.33 0.09
C ILE A 35 -4.92 19.23 -0.85
N SER A 36 -5.97 20.00 -0.55
CA SER A 36 -7.20 20.02 -1.35
C SER A 36 -6.95 20.53 -2.77
N GLY A 37 -7.58 19.88 -3.75
CA GLY A 37 -7.45 20.20 -5.17
C GLY A 37 -6.25 19.51 -5.86
N TYR A 38 -5.48 18.71 -5.12
CA TYR A 38 -4.44 17.85 -5.71
C TYR A 38 -5.04 16.49 -6.10
N ASP A 39 -4.26 15.69 -6.83
CA ASP A 39 -4.61 14.32 -7.27
C ASP A 39 -3.37 13.43 -7.08
N GLN A 40 -3.34 12.65 -6.00
CA GLN A 40 -2.21 11.77 -5.68
C GLN A 40 -2.63 10.31 -5.82
N LYS A 41 -2.01 9.61 -6.76
CA LYS A 41 -2.28 8.19 -7.07
C LYS A 41 -1.14 7.33 -6.59
N LEU A 42 -1.42 6.38 -5.70
CA LEU A 42 -0.41 5.50 -5.12
C LEU A 42 -0.81 4.03 -5.21
N HIS A 43 -0.02 3.25 -5.94
CA HIS A 43 -0.11 1.80 -5.94
C HIS A 43 0.94 1.22 -4.98
N ILE A 44 0.49 0.63 -3.88
CA ILE A 44 1.33 -0.01 -2.85
C ILE A 44 1.24 -1.53 -3.04
N VAL A 45 2.30 -2.16 -3.55
CA VAL A 45 2.26 -3.57 -3.94
C VAL A 45 3.48 -4.38 -3.49
N ASN A 46 3.26 -5.53 -2.86
CA ASN A 46 4.31 -6.47 -2.45
C ASN A 46 5.44 -5.86 -1.60
N ASN A 47 5.14 -4.85 -0.76
CA ASN A 47 6.09 -4.34 0.21
C ASN A 47 6.06 -5.19 1.50
N TYR A 48 7.20 -5.24 2.18
CA TYR A 48 7.32 -5.86 3.50
C TYR A 48 7.46 -4.77 4.57
N TYR A 49 6.42 -4.63 5.37
CA TYR A 49 6.38 -3.76 6.54
C TYR A 49 6.75 -4.58 7.78
N ASP A 50 7.91 -4.29 8.37
CA ASP A 50 8.47 -5.08 9.46
C ASP A 50 8.80 -4.19 10.67
N THR A 51 8.16 -4.46 11.79
CA THR A 51 8.44 -3.82 13.08
C THR A 51 8.20 -2.30 13.02
N ILE A 52 6.92 -1.92 13.03
CA ILE A 52 6.49 -0.51 12.98
C ILE A 52 5.73 -0.20 14.27
N GLY A 53 6.34 0.59 15.14
CA GLY A 53 5.81 0.87 16.49
C GLY A 53 4.71 1.92 16.53
N GLY A 54 4.37 2.53 15.39
CA GLY A 54 3.26 3.47 15.24
C GLY A 54 2.36 3.07 14.07
N HIS A 55 2.21 3.93 13.08
CA HIS A 55 1.39 3.62 11.88
C HIS A 55 2.21 3.51 10.60
N ALA A 56 1.67 2.79 9.60
CA ALA A 56 2.27 2.68 8.27
C ALA A 56 1.55 3.59 7.27
N ILE A 57 0.43 3.15 6.70
CA ILE A 57 -0.32 3.90 5.68
C ILE A 57 -1.17 4.99 6.35
N ASP A 58 -0.99 6.23 5.92
CA ASP A 58 -1.72 7.40 6.38
C ASP A 58 -2.24 8.20 5.17
N SER A 59 -3.48 7.90 4.79
CA SER A 59 -4.14 8.51 3.64
C SER A 59 -4.90 9.78 4.05
N ASP A 60 -4.83 10.83 3.24
CA ASP A 60 -5.58 12.05 3.50
C ASP A 60 -6.22 12.57 2.21
N THR A 61 -6.91 13.70 2.30
CA THR A 61 -7.59 14.38 1.19
C THR A 61 -6.76 14.38 -0.08
N SER A 62 -7.41 14.19 -1.23
CA SER A 62 -6.77 14.18 -2.55
C SER A 62 -5.87 12.97 -2.83
N SER A 63 -5.95 11.89 -2.03
CA SER A 63 -5.26 10.62 -2.30
C SER A 63 -6.18 9.52 -2.85
N HIS A 64 -5.62 8.69 -3.74
CA HIS A 64 -6.22 7.49 -4.31
C HIS A 64 -5.23 6.33 -4.20
N ILE A 65 -5.57 5.31 -3.41
CA ILE A 65 -4.61 4.26 -3.02
C ILE A 65 -5.18 2.88 -3.32
N LEU A 66 -4.35 2.02 -3.91
CA LEU A 66 -4.55 0.56 -3.92
C LEU A 66 -3.41 -0.08 -3.14
N ALA A 67 -3.75 -0.73 -2.04
CA ALA A 67 -2.83 -1.56 -1.28
C ALA A 67 -3.17 -3.04 -1.54
N GLU A 68 -2.27 -3.75 -2.22
CA GLU A 68 -2.44 -5.16 -2.56
C GLU A 68 -1.16 -5.98 -2.33
N GLY A 69 -1.29 -7.20 -1.83
CA GLY A 69 -0.18 -8.14 -1.67
C GLY A 69 0.95 -7.67 -0.75
N ASN A 70 0.74 -6.69 0.13
CA ASN A 70 1.74 -6.27 1.10
C ASN A 70 1.71 -7.17 2.34
N TYR A 71 2.87 -7.34 2.96
CA TYR A 71 3.02 -8.13 4.18
C TYR A 71 3.34 -7.22 5.36
N PHE A 72 2.48 -7.19 6.36
CA PHE A 72 2.65 -6.42 7.59
C PHE A 72 2.97 -7.36 8.74
N LYS A 73 4.15 -7.20 9.34
CA LYS A 73 4.63 -7.97 10.49
C LYS A 73 4.97 -7.05 11.64
N SER A 74 4.35 -7.28 12.80
CA SER A 74 4.60 -6.46 14.00
C SER A 74 4.40 -4.97 13.76
N VAL A 75 3.31 -4.61 13.08
CA VAL A 75 2.91 -3.23 12.79
C VAL A 75 1.75 -2.85 13.70
N THR A 76 1.93 -1.85 14.57
CA THR A 76 0.90 -1.44 15.54
C THR A 76 -0.38 -0.98 14.82
N THR A 77 -0.25 -0.15 13.79
CA THR A 77 -1.37 0.37 12.99
C THR A 77 -1.03 0.31 11.49
N PRO A 78 -1.39 -0.78 10.77
CA PRO A 78 -1.03 -0.92 9.36
C PRO A 78 -1.61 0.18 8.46
N ASP A 79 -2.82 0.65 8.79
CA ASP A 79 -3.49 1.77 8.14
C ASP A 79 -4.18 2.62 9.20
N THR A 80 -4.12 3.96 9.08
CA THR A 80 -4.71 4.88 10.07
C THR A 80 -6.23 4.91 10.03
N GLY A 81 -6.86 4.41 8.97
CA GLY A 81 -8.30 4.44 8.78
C GLY A 81 -8.85 5.83 8.44
N ASN A 82 -8.00 6.81 8.10
CA ASN A 82 -8.43 8.17 7.77
C ASN A 82 -9.27 8.19 6.49
N THR A 83 -10.55 8.52 6.58
CA THR A 83 -11.52 8.47 5.47
C THR A 83 -11.46 9.67 4.54
N ASN A 84 -10.55 10.63 4.75
CA ASN A 84 -10.39 11.76 3.84
C ASN A 84 -9.77 11.34 2.49
N GLY A 85 -8.93 10.31 2.50
CA GLY A 85 -8.37 9.69 1.30
C GLY A 85 -9.24 8.57 0.75
N GLN A 86 -9.21 8.36 -0.57
CA GLN A 86 -9.86 7.21 -1.20
C GLN A 86 -8.88 6.04 -1.22
N GLU A 87 -9.29 4.91 -0.65
CA GLU A 87 -8.41 3.77 -0.49
C GLU A 87 -9.13 2.45 -0.70
N TYR A 88 -8.45 1.56 -1.41
CA TYR A 88 -8.80 0.16 -1.56
C TYR A 88 -7.68 -0.71 -0.96
N PHE A 89 -7.86 -1.14 0.29
CA PHE A 89 -6.99 -2.07 0.99
C PHE A 89 -7.58 -3.47 0.90
N VAL A 90 -6.95 -4.34 0.11
CA VAL A 90 -7.44 -5.70 -0.14
C VAL A 90 -7.22 -6.58 1.10
N GLN A 91 -8.29 -7.07 1.75
CA GLN A 91 -8.17 -7.91 2.97
C GLN A 91 -8.67 -9.34 2.77
N THR A 92 -9.60 -9.55 1.85
CA THR A 92 -10.30 -10.83 1.68
C THR A 92 -10.33 -11.27 0.21
N VAL A 93 -10.67 -12.55 -0.01
CA VAL A 93 -10.84 -13.11 -1.36
C VAL A 93 -11.95 -12.36 -2.16
N PRO A 94 -13.10 -12.00 -1.59
CA PRO A 94 -14.06 -11.14 -2.26
C PRO A 94 -13.50 -9.77 -2.69
N ASP A 95 -12.74 -9.10 -1.82
CA ASP A 95 -12.12 -7.80 -2.15
C ASP A 95 -11.15 -7.94 -3.33
N ALA A 96 -10.33 -9.00 -3.30
CA ALA A 96 -9.40 -9.34 -4.38
C ALA A 96 -10.11 -9.56 -5.72
N ALA A 97 -11.24 -10.29 -5.71
CA ALA A 97 -12.01 -10.58 -6.90
C ALA A 97 -12.65 -9.33 -7.53
N ALA A 98 -13.07 -8.37 -6.70
CA ALA A 98 -13.68 -7.12 -7.15
C ALA A 98 -12.76 -6.28 -8.05
N CYS A 99 -11.44 -6.41 -7.92
CA CYS A 99 -10.49 -5.75 -8.83
C CYS A 99 -10.66 -6.12 -10.30
N THR A 100 -11.21 -7.29 -10.62
CA THR A 100 -11.34 -7.78 -12.00
C THR A 100 -12.12 -6.81 -12.88
N SER A 101 -13.20 -6.21 -12.38
CA SER A 101 -14.02 -5.28 -13.15
C SER A 101 -13.35 -3.93 -13.45
N TYR A 102 -12.35 -3.55 -12.67
CA TYR A 102 -11.65 -2.26 -12.81
C TYR A 102 -10.28 -2.42 -13.48
N LEU A 103 -9.52 -3.41 -13.02
CA LEU A 103 -8.13 -3.62 -13.40
C LEU A 103 -7.95 -4.72 -14.45
N GLY A 104 -8.97 -5.56 -14.69
CA GLY A 104 -8.88 -6.71 -15.59
C GLY A 104 -8.10 -7.90 -15.00
N ARG A 105 -7.81 -7.86 -13.71
CA ARG A 105 -7.14 -8.92 -12.95
C ARG A 105 -7.64 -8.93 -11.50
N VAL A 106 -7.49 -10.09 -10.87
CA VAL A 106 -7.65 -10.25 -9.42
C VAL A 106 -6.49 -9.52 -8.72
N CYS A 107 -6.78 -8.78 -7.64
CA CYS A 107 -5.74 -8.21 -6.79
C CYS A 107 -5.19 -9.26 -5.81
N GLU A 108 -4.00 -9.04 -5.27
CA GLU A 108 -3.52 -9.85 -4.15
C GLU A 108 -3.95 -9.25 -2.81
N TRP A 109 -4.45 -10.07 -1.89
CA TRP A 109 -4.76 -9.64 -0.53
C TRP A 109 -3.52 -9.31 0.30
N ASN A 110 -3.62 -8.33 1.20
CA ASN A 110 -2.57 -8.02 2.16
C ASN A 110 -2.60 -9.02 3.33
N ARG A 111 -1.43 -9.29 3.92
CA ARG A 111 -1.30 -10.17 5.08
C ARG A 111 -0.91 -9.38 6.33
N LEU A 112 -1.64 -9.63 7.42
CA LEU A 112 -1.36 -9.07 8.73
C LEU A 112 -0.87 -10.19 9.66
N GLU A 113 0.40 -10.14 10.08
CA GLU A 113 1.01 -11.04 11.05
C GLU A 113 1.38 -10.24 12.31
N SER A 114 0.86 -10.65 13.47
CA SER A 114 1.13 -9.98 14.75
C SER A 114 0.99 -8.45 14.68
N SER A 115 0.04 -7.95 13.89
CA SER A 115 -0.17 -6.54 13.57
C SER A 115 -1.58 -6.11 13.97
N GLY A 116 -1.81 -4.80 14.07
CA GLY A 116 -3.14 -4.24 14.29
C GLY A 116 -4.12 -4.61 13.18
N ALA A 117 -5.42 -4.59 13.50
CA ALA A 117 -6.47 -4.76 12.50
C ALA A 117 -6.60 -3.51 11.62
N VAL A 118 -7.07 -3.69 10.39
CA VAL A 118 -7.39 -2.60 9.46
C VAL A 118 -8.90 -2.56 9.28
N SER A 119 -9.52 -1.39 9.48
CA SER A 119 -10.95 -1.21 9.18
C SER A 119 -11.22 -1.43 7.69
N ALA A 120 -12.48 -1.65 7.28
CA ALA A 120 -12.77 -1.85 5.86
C ALA A 120 -12.46 -0.57 5.06
N ARG A 121 -11.48 -0.65 4.15
CA ARG A 121 -11.06 0.40 3.22
C ARG A 121 -11.32 -0.10 1.80
N LEU A 122 -12.55 0.02 1.30
CA LEU A 122 -12.98 -0.62 0.04
C LEU A 122 -13.60 0.40 -0.94
N ASP A 123 -13.04 1.61 -1.01
CA ASP A 123 -13.54 2.65 -1.93
C ASP A 123 -13.17 2.32 -3.38
N SER A 124 -14.17 1.94 -4.19
CA SER A 124 -13.97 1.61 -5.61
C SER A 124 -13.58 2.83 -6.48
N GLY A 125 -13.73 4.05 -5.98
CA GLY A 125 -13.17 5.26 -6.58
C GLY A 125 -11.64 5.20 -6.69
N ALA A 126 -10.98 4.56 -5.72
CA ALA A 126 -9.54 4.31 -5.78
C ALA A 126 -9.17 3.33 -6.90
N LEU A 127 -9.94 2.24 -7.08
CA LEU A 127 -9.74 1.28 -8.19
C LEU A 127 -9.93 1.92 -9.56
N THR A 128 -10.94 2.80 -9.69
CA THR A 128 -11.16 3.56 -10.92
C THR A 128 -9.98 4.49 -11.20
N SER A 129 -9.51 5.21 -10.19
CA SER A 129 -8.38 6.14 -10.31
C SER A 129 -7.05 5.46 -10.63
N LEU A 130 -6.88 4.20 -10.19
CA LEU A 130 -5.69 3.39 -10.44
C LEU A 130 -5.82 2.37 -11.58
N ALA A 131 -6.87 2.47 -12.42
CA ALA A 131 -7.04 1.64 -13.62
C ALA A 131 -6.07 2.01 -14.77
N GLN A 132 -4.82 2.30 -14.43
CA GLN A 132 -3.74 2.67 -15.34
C GLN A 132 -3.08 1.43 -15.95
N THR A 133 -2.56 1.55 -17.17
CA THR A 133 -1.94 0.43 -17.90
C THR A 133 -0.88 -0.31 -17.08
N VAL A 134 -0.04 0.41 -16.33
CA VAL A 134 0.99 -0.19 -15.47
C VAL A 134 0.38 -1.06 -14.37
N VAL A 135 -0.65 -0.59 -13.67
CA VAL A 135 -1.34 -1.33 -12.60
C VAL A 135 -2.09 -2.53 -13.17
N LYS A 136 -2.76 -2.37 -14.32
CA LYS A 136 -3.52 -3.44 -15.00
C LYS A 136 -2.62 -4.58 -15.48
N ASN A 137 -1.42 -4.26 -15.98
CA ASN A 137 -0.48 -5.25 -16.50
C ASN A 137 0.41 -5.88 -15.40
N LEU A 138 0.46 -5.28 -14.21
CA LEU A 138 1.25 -5.80 -13.09
C LEU A 138 0.66 -7.13 -12.60
N LYS A 139 1.54 -8.10 -12.30
CA LYS A 139 1.17 -9.37 -11.66
C LYS A 139 1.79 -9.38 -10.27
N PRO A 140 1.03 -9.14 -9.20
CA PRO A 140 1.57 -9.21 -7.85
C PRO A 140 2.10 -10.61 -7.56
N MET A 141 3.20 -10.68 -6.82
CA MET A 141 3.66 -11.89 -6.18
C MET A 141 2.64 -12.31 -5.10
N GLY A 142 2.52 -13.62 -4.86
CA GLY A 142 1.72 -14.14 -3.75
C GLY A 142 2.23 -13.58 -2.42
N VAL A 143 1.32 -13.10 -1.57
CA VAL A 143 1.70 -12.34 -0.36
C VAL A 143 2.61 -13.14 0.58
N ALA A 144 2.51 -14.47 0.59
CA ALA A 144 3.35 -15.35 1.41
C ALA A 144 4.85 -15.30 1.05
N ASP A 145 5.19 -15.00 -0.20
CA ASP A 145 6.57 -14.97 -0.69
C ASP A 145 7.26 -13.62 -0.43
N VAL A 146 6.48 -12.58 -0.12
CA VAL A 146 6.94 -11.19 0.01
C VAL A 146 8.07 -11.03 1.04
N PRO A 147 8.00 -11.55 2.29
CA PRO A 147 9.08 -11.36 3.25
C PRO A 147 10.41 -11.92 2.76
N ALA A 148 10.40 -13.16 2.24
CA ALA A 148 11.61 -13.82 1.76
C ALA A 148 12.20 -13.09 0.55
N TYR A 149 11.34 -12.74 -0.43
CA TYR A 149 11.78 -12.04 -1.62
C TYR A 149 12.34 -10.64 -1.28
N VAL A 150 11.62 -9.84 -0.50
CA VAL A 150 12.06 -8.48 -0.16
C VAL A 150 13.35 -8.50 0.65
N LEU A 151 13.49 -9.41 1.63
CA LEU A 151 14.72 -9.53 2.41
C LEU A 151 15.91 -9.96 1.54
N ALA A 152 15.71 -10.76 0.50
CA ALA A 152 16.78 -11.14 -0.43
C ALA A 152 17.16 -10.00 -1.39
N ASN A 153 16.22 -9.15 -1.78
CA ASN A 153 16.34 -8.31 -2.98
C ASN A 153 16.35 -6.79 -2.73
N ALA A 154 15.79 -6.32 -1.61
CA ALA A 154 15.67 -4.88 -1.35
C ALA A 154 16.90 -4.29 -0.65
N GLY A 155 17.37 -3.13 -1.15
CA GLY A 155 18.38 -2.29 -0.52
C GLY A 155 19.68 -2.19 -1.31
N VAL A 156 20.52 -1.24 -0.91
CA VAL A 156 21.84 -1.01 -1.52
C VAL A 156 22.71 -2.26 -1.41
N GLY A 157 23.40 -2.61 -2.49
CA GLY A 157 24.28 -3.78 -2.56
C GLY A 157 23.57 -5.07 -3.02
N LYS A 158 22.26 -5.01 -3.28
CA LYS A 158 21.51 -6.08 -3.96
C LYS A 158 21.13 -5.57 -5.35
N VAL A 159 21.52 -6.32 -6.38
CA VAL A 159 21.23 -6.02 -7.77
C VAL A 159 20.60 -7.27 -8.35
N ASN A 160 19.38 -7.14 -8.84
CA ASN A 160 18.54 -8.24 -9.31
C ASN A 160 18.04 -7.91 -10.72
#